data_AF-A0A924QZR1-F1
#
_entry.id   AF-A0A924QZR1-F1
#
_cell.length_a   1.000
_cell.length_b   1.000
_cell.length_c   1.000
_cell.angle_alpha   90.00
_cell.angle_beta   90.00
_cell.angle_gamma   90.00
#
_symmetry.space_group_name_H-M   'P 1'
#
loop_
_entity.id
_entity.type
_entity.pdbx_description
1 polymer ?
#
loop_
_entity_poly.entity_id
_entity_poly.type
_entity_poly.pdbx_seq_one_letter_code
_entity_poly.pdbx_strand_id
1 'polypeptide(L)' 'MDDGDPEVGFYSPWSWWPILLAGAISVVFLGTAISRWIALIGVPIVFMTLVGWTFEYYRGYFAT' A
#
# COMPACT_ATOMS: atom_id res chain seq x y z
N MET A 1 -17.65 1.86 -33.88
CA MET A 1 -17.14 0.98 -32.81
C MET A 1 -15.74 0.58 -33.25
N ASP A 2 -14.85 1.56 -33.31
CA ASP A 2 -13.46 1.37 -33.71
C ASP A 2 -12.62 2.53 -33.14
N ASP A 3 -11.36 2.24 -32.81
CA ASP A 3 -10.33 3.10 -32.17
C ASP A 3 -10.35 3.21 -30.64
N GLY A 4 -10.50 2.08 -29.96
CA GLY A 4 -10.33 1.98 -28.51
C GLY A 4 -9.20 1.04 -28.09
N ASP A 5 -8.05 1.03 -28.78
CA ASP A 5 -6.86 0.31 -28.28
C ASP A 5 -5.68 1.27 -28.04
N PRO A 6 -5.76 2.17 -27.05
CA PRO A 6 -4.57 2.51 -26.32
C PRO A 6 -4.29 1.32 -25.39
N GLU A 7 -3.14 0.66 -25.57
CA GLU A 7 -2.57 -0.29 -24.61
C GLU A 7 -3.02 0.11 -23.20
N VAL A 8 -3.87 -0.70 -22.55
CA VAL A 8 -4.71 -0.29 -21.40
C VAL A 8 -3.88 0.12 -20.15
N GLY A 9 -2.57 0.19 -20.28
CA GLY A 9 -1.61 0.41 -19.21
C GLY A 9 -1.26 -0.88 -18.50
N PHE A 10 -0.28 -0.80 -17.62
CA PHE A 10 0.09 -1.93 -16.78
C PHE A 10 -0.85 -2.04 -15.58
N TYR A 11 -1.46 -3.21 -15.42
CA TYR A 11 -2.23 -3.56 -14.23
C TYR A 11 -1.54 -4.65 -13.43
N SER A 12 -1.56 -4.47 -12.11
CA SER A 12 -1.20 -5.49 -11.13
C SER A 12 -2.06 -6.75 -11.31
N PRO A 13 -1.47 -7.95 -11.52
CA PRO A 13 -2.23 -9.20 -11.48
C PRO A 13 -2.80 -9.48 -10.08
N TRP A 14 -2.04 -9.13 -9.03
CA TRP A 14 -2.42 -9.21 -7.62
C TRP A 14 -1.49 -8.33 -6.78
N SER A 15 -1.99 -7.72 -5.70
CA SER A 15 -1.17 -6.91 -4.77
C SER A 15 -1.77 -6.97 -3.37
N TRP A 16 -0.96 -7.38 -2.38
CA TRP A 16 -1.40 -7.46 -0.97
C TRP A 16 -1.08 -6.18 -0.19
N TRP A 17 -0.29 -5.28 -0.77
CA TRP A 17 0.08 -4.00 -0.18
C TRP A 17 -1.11 -3.11 0.22
N PRO A 18 -2.21 -3.00 -0.55
CA PRO A 18 -3.37 -2.20 -0.15
C PRO A 18 -3.98 -2.67 1.18
N ILE A 19 -4.01 -3.99 1.42
CA ILE A 19 -4.54 -4.59 2.64
C ILE A 19 -3.62 -4.26 3.83
N LEU A 20 -2.31 -4.39 3.64
CA LEU A 20 -1.33 -4.06 4.68
C LEU A 20 -1.36 -2.57 5.01
N LEU A 21 -1.50 -1.70 4.00
CA LEU A 21 -1.64 -0.26 4.19
C LEU A 21 -2.94 0.08 4.95
N ALA A 22 -4.06 -0.53 4.60
CA ALA A 22 -5.32 -0.36 5.31
C ALA A 22 -5.21 -0.80 6.78
N GLY A 23 -4.55 -1.93 7.04
CA GLY A 23 -4.24 -2.39 8.40
C GLY A 23 -3.36 -1.42 9.18
N ALA A 24 -2.28 -0.93 8.57
CA ALA A 24 -1.38 0.04 9.19
C ALA A 24 -2.09 1.36 9.53
N ILE A 25 -2.91 1.89 8.61
CA ILE A 25 -3.71 3.10 8.85
C ILE A 25 -4.74 2.86 9.97
N SER A 26 -5.38 1.68 9.98
CA SER A 26 -6.32 1.32 11.05
C SER A 26 -5.63 1.28 12.42
N VAL A 27 -4.40 0.76 12.50
CA VAL A 27 -3.59 0.77 13.74
C VAL A 27 -3.23 2.20 14.16
N VAL A 28 -2.89 3.09 13.22
CA VAL A 28 -2.67 4.51 13.54
C VAL A 28 -3.94 5.14 14.10
N PHE A 29 -5.09 4.91 13.46
CA PHE A 29 -6.37 5.47 13.88
C PHE A 29 -6.79 4.95 15.27
N LEU A 30 -6.75 3.64 15.48
CA LEU A 30 -6.98 3.03 16.79
C LEU A 30 -5.97 3.52 17.84
N GLY A 31 -4.71 3.71 17.43
CA GLY A 31 -3.67 4.28 18.26
C GLY A 31 -4.01 5.69 18.73
N THR A 32 -4.56 6.55 17.86
CA THR A 32 -4.99 7.89 18.28
C THR A 32 -6.12 7.86 19.30
N ALA A 33 -6.98 6.84 19.27
CA ALA A 33 -8.07 6.66 20.22
C ALA A 33 -7.62 6.10 21.58
N ILE A 34 -6.65 5.18 21.59
CA ILE A 34 -6.20 4.50 22.83
C ILE A 34 -5.03 5.24 23.49
N SER A 35 -3.96 5.47 22.73
CA SER A 35 -2.70 6.04 23.23
C SER A 35 -1.83 6.55 22.09
N ARG A 36 -1.40 7.81 22.20
CA ARG A 36 -0.54 8.48 21.21
C ARG A 36 0.75 7.71 20.90
N TRP A 37 1.24 6.86 21.82
CA TRP A 37 2.41 6.02 21.60
C TRP A 37 2.20 4.94 20.53
N ILE A 38 0.99 4.36 20.46
CA ILE A 38 0.65 3.36 19.44
C ILE A 38 0.56 4.03 18.07
N ALA A 39 -0.03 5.23 18.00
CA ALA A 39 -0.05 6.03 16.78
C ALA A 39 1.37 6.37 16.30
N LEU A 40 2.27 6.74 17.22
CA LEU A 40 3.67 7.06 16.89
C LEU A 40 4.41 5.90 16.23
N ILE A 41 4.13 4.66 16.66
CA ILE A 41 4.72 3.43 16.08
C ILE A 41 3.98 2.99 14.81
N GLY A 42 2.68 3.26 14.71
CA GLY A 42 1.90 2.96 13.51
C GLY A 42 2.32 3.81 12.30
N VAL A 43 2.69 5.07 12.51
CA VAL A 43 3.12 5.98 11.43
C VAL A 43 4.30 5.44 10.61
N PRO A 44 5.44 5.01 11.18
CA PRO A 44 6.52 4.43 10.39
C PRO A 44 6.12 3.14 9.67
N ILE A 45 5.19 2.35 10.22
CA ILE A 45 4.66 1.16 9.57
C ILE A 45 3.87 1.54 8.31
N VAL A 46 3.04 2.60 8.38
CA VAL A 46 2.33 3.15 7.22
C VAL A 46 3.32 3.58 6.13
N PHE A 47 4.39 4.30 6.49
CA PHE A 47 5.42 4.70 5.53
C PHE A 47 6.10 3.49 4.87
N MET A 48 6.45 2.47 5.66
CA MET A 48 7.09 1.26 5.15
C MET A 48 6.19 0.51 4.16
N THR A 49 4.89 0.40 4.45
CA THR A 49 3.92 -0.22 3.53
C THR A 49 3.68 0.61 2.27
N LEU A 50 3.69 1.93 2.37
CA LEU A 50 3.55 2.85 1.23
C LEU A 50 4.74 2.76 0.27
N VAL A 51 5.97 2.77 0.81
CA VAL A 51 7.20 2.56 0.05
C VAL A 51 7.20 1.15 -0.55
N GLY A 52 6.80 0.15 0.24
CA GLY A 52 6.56 -1.21 -0.21
C GLY A 52 5.69 -1.28 -1.45
N TRP A 53 4.51 -0.67 -1.40
CA TRP A 53 3.54 -0.65 -2.49
C TRP A 53 4.05 0.11 -3.72
N THR A 54 4.64 1.29 -3.52
CA THR A 54 5.11 2.14 -4.63
C THR A 54 6.23 1.46 -5.43
N PHE A 55 7.14 0.78 -4.73
CA PHE A 55 8.28 0.12 -5.35
C PHE A 55 8.03 -1.35 -5.71
N GLU A 56 6.77 -1.85 -5.59
CA GLU A 56 6.39 -3.24 -5.88
C GLU A 56 6.90 -3.73 -7.24
N TYR A 57 6.74 -2.92 -8.28
CA TYR A 57 7.13 -3.28 -9.65
C TYR A 57 8.56 -2.87 -10.02
N TYR A 58 9.23 -2.07 -9.18
CA TYR A 58 10.58 -1.58 -9.44
C TYR A 58 11.67 -2.54 -8.94
N ARG A 59 11.35 -3.40 -7.96
CA ARG A 59 12.31 -4.32 -7.32
C ARG A 59 12.45 -5.69 -8.01
N GLY A 60 12.06 -5.78 -9.28
CA GLY A 60 11.90 -7.03 -10.01
C GLY A 60 10.53 -7.63 -9.78
N TYR A 61 9.95 -8.22 -10.84
CA TYR A 61 8.67 -8.92 -10.83
C TYR A 61 8.53 -9.74 -9.53
N PHE A 62 7.62 -9.30 -8.66
CA PHE A 62 7.22 -9.99 -7.43
C PHE A 62 8.26 -10.00 -6.31
N ALA A 63 8.25 -8.96 -5.46
CA ALA A 63 8.54 -9.19 -4.05
C ALA A 63 7.31 -9.79 -3.35
N THR A 64 6.93 -10.98 -3.80
CA THR A 64 6.38 -12.14 -3.09
C THR A 64 6.19 -13.26 -4.10
#